data_AF-A0A7X7L726-F1
#
_entry.id   AF-A0A7X7L726-F1
#
_cell.length_a   1.000
_cell.length_b   1.000
_cell.length_c   1.000
_cell.angle_alpha   90.00
_cell.angle_beta   90.00
_cell.angle_gamma   90.00
#
_symmetry.space_group_name_H-M   'P 1'
#
loop_
_entity.id
_entity.type
_entity.pdbx_description
1 polymer ?
#
loop_
_entity_poly.entity_id
_entity_poly.type
_entity_poly.pdbx_seq_one_letter_code
_entity_poly.pdbx_strand_id
1 'polypeptide(L)' 'MIREMKNEDWNDVSRIYQQGIEAKNATFETMLPEYKQWDATHLKECRLVST' A
#
# COMPACT_ATOMS: atom_id res chain seq x y z
N MET A 1 14.14 -1.13 -10.73
CA MET A 1 14.87 0.03 -10.15
C MET A 1 14.08 0.53 -8.95
N ILE A 2 14.69 0.81 -7.79
CA ILE A 2 13.96 1.23 -6.58
C ILE A 2 13.85 2.75 -6.52
N ARG A 3 12.66 3.28 -6.20
CA ARG A 3 12.38 4.71 -6.02
C ARG A 3 11.30 4.94 -4.96
N GLU A 4 11.14 6.20 -4.55
CA GLU A 4 10.00 6.63 -3.73
C GLU A 4 8.67 6.39 -4.47
N MET A 5 7.67 5.99 -3.68
CA MET A 5 6.29 5.83 -4.13
C MET A 5 5.65 7.19 -4.44
N LYS A 6 4.91 7.27 -5.54
CA LYS A 6 4.06 8.40 -5.89
C LYS A 6 2.59 8.00 -5.82
N ASN A 7 1.70 8.99 -5.83
CA ASN A 7 0.26 8.76 -5.75
C ASN A 7 -0.25 7.88 -6.91
N GLU A 8 0.38 7.99 -8.09
CA GLU A 8 0.01 7.20 -9.27
C GLU A 8 0.29 5.70 -9.10
N ASP A 9 1.24 5.33 -8.24
CA ASP A 9 1.56 3.93 -7.93
C ASP A 9 0.50 3.27 -7.04
N TRP A 10 -0.43 4.06 -6.47
CA TRP A 10 -1.44 3.56 -5.55
C TRP A 10 -2.29 2.43 -6.14
N ASN A 11 -2.57 2.46 -7.45
CA ASN A 11 -3.36 1.41 -8.09
C ASN A 11 -2.70 0.03 -7.96
N ASP A 12 -1.38 -0.06 -8.11
CA ASP A 12 -0.65 -1.31 -7.96
C ASP A 12 -0.42 -1.66 -6.49
N VAL A 13 -0.11 -0.66 -5.66
CA VAL A 13 0.09 -0.86 -4.22
C VAL A 13 -1.19 -1.37 -3.55
N SER A 14 -2.33 -0.76 -3.83
CA SER A 14 -3.63 -1.18 -3.29
C SER A 14 -4.04 -2.57 -3.77
N ARG A 15 -3.74 -2.93 -5.02
CA ARG A 15 -3.96 -4.28 -5.54
C ARG A 15 -3.17 -5.33 -4.76
N ILE A 16 -1.90 -5.06 -4.44
CA ILE A 16 -1.07 -5.97 -3.63
C ILE A 16 -1.55 -5.98 -2.17
N TYR A 17 -1.91 -4.82 -1.63
CA TYR A 17 -2.44 -4.69 -0.27
C TYR A 17 -3.71 -5.51 -0.08
N GLN A 18 -4.62 -5.47 -1.06
CA GLN A 18 -5.84 -6.28 -1.10
C GLN A 18 -5.55 -7.78 -1.08
N GLN A 19 -4.55 -8.25 -1.83
CA GLN A 19 -4.12 -9.66 -1.79
C GLN A 19 -3.63 -10.05 -0.38
N GLY A 20 -2.94 -9.14 0.31
CA GLY A 20 -2.51 -9.33 1.70
C GLY A 20 -3.66 -9.45 2.70
N ILE A 21 -4.75 -8.69 2.48
CA ILE A 21 -6.00 -8.80 3.26
C ILE A 21 -6.65 -10.16 3.01
N GLU A 22 -6.82 -10.55 1.75
CA GLU A 22 -7.44 -11.83 1.35
C GLU A 22 -6.69 -13.04 1.88
N ALA A 23 -5.35 -12.99 1.85
CA ALA A 23 -4.47 -14.03 2.38
C ALA A 23 -4.39 -14.04 3.91
N LYS A 24 -4.83 -12.98 4.59
CA LYS A 24 -4.86 -12.83 6.07
C LYS A 24 -3.50 -13.03 6.76
N ASN A 25 -2.40 -12.74 6.06
CA ASN A 25 -1.05 -12.96 6.57
C ASN A 25 -0.14 -11.72 6.49
N ALA A 26 -0.63 -10.61 5.93
CA ALA A 26 0.15 -9.38 5.74
C ALA A 26 -0.33 -8.19 6.60
N THR A 27 -1.61 -8.17 7.00
CA THR A 27 -2.22 -7.06 7.74
C THR A 27 -3.40 -7.55 8.59
N PHE A 28 -3.79 -6.77 9.61
CA PHE A 28 -5.01 -6.97 10.39
C PHE A 28 -6.24 -6.26 9.78
N GLU A 29 -6.03 -5.41 8.78
CA GLU A 29 -7.11 -4.78 8.02
C GLU A 29 -7.98 -5.85 7.36
N THR A 30 -9.30 -5.66 7.36
CA THR A 30 -10.27 -6.59 6.75
C THR A 30 -10.82 -6.08 5.43
N MET A 31 -10.58 -4.81 5.10
CA MET A 31 -11.02 -4.14 3.88
C MET A 31 -9.91 -3.22 3.39
N LEU A 32 -9.85 -3.00 2.07
CA LEU A 32 -8.90 -2.06 1.48
C LEU A 32 -9.23 -0.62 1.92
N PRO A 33 -8.32 0.09 2.60
CA PRO A 33 -8.55 1.48 2.97
C PRO A 33 -8.51 2.39 1.74
N GLU A 34 -9.15 3.56 1.85
CA GLU A 34 -8.92 4.65 0.90
C GLU A 34 -7.46 5.13 0.98
N TYR A 35 -6.95 5.66 -0.14
CA TYR A 35 -5.58 6.17 -0.20
C TYR A 35 -5.28 7.19 0.91
N LYS A 36 -6.21 8.11 1.19
CA LYS A 36 -6.03 9.16 2.19
C LYS A 36 -5.85 8.59 3.60
N GLN A 37 -6.58 7.52 3.94
CA GLN A 37 -6.46 6.86 5.22
C GLN A 37 -5.14 6.10 5.32
N TRP A 38 -4.76 5.38 4.26
CA TRP A 38 -3.47 4.70 4.17
C TRP A 38 -2.29 5.70 4.27
N ASP A 39 -2.38 6.84 3.57
CA ASP A 39 -1.37 7.90 3.60
C ASP A 39 -1.20 8.52 5.00
N ALA A 40 -2.29 8.63 5.77
CA ALA A 40 -2.26 9.18 7.11
C ALA A 40 -1.65 8.22 8.15
N THR A 41 -1.71 6.90 7.91
CA THR A 41 -1.30 5.87 8.88
C THR A 41 0.05 5.22 8.57
N HIS A 42 0.65 5.50 7.41
CA HIS A 42 1.94 4.94 7.00
C HIS A 42 3.01 6.03 6.92
N LEU A 43 4.24 5.75 7.35
CA LEU A 43 5.37 6.67 7.21
C LEU A 43 5.66 6.94 5.72
N LYS A 44 5.92 8.19 5.35
CA LYS A 44 6.15 8.57 3.95
C LYS A 44 7.55 8.14 3.48
N GLU A 45 8.51 8.24 4.37
CA GLU A 45 9.93 7.95 4.14
C GLU A 45 10.21 6.46 3.86
N CYS A 46 9.28 5.57 4.22
CA CYS A 46 9.44 4.12 4.06
C CYS A 46 8.71 3.55 2.83
N ARG A 47 8.12 4.40 1.98
CA ARG A 47 7.33 3.95 0.83
C ARG A 47 8.18 3.85 -0.40
N LEU A 48 8.68 2.64 -0.66
CA LEU A 48 9.54 2.35 -1.80
C LEU A 48 8.84 1.39 -2.76
N VAL A 49 8.98 1.65 -4.05
CA VAL A 49 8.44 0.80 -5.13
C VAL A 49 9.54 0.40 -6.09
N SER A 50 9.34 -0.72 -6.79
CA SER A 50 10.16 -1.11 -7.93
C SER A 50 9.29 -1.24 -9.18
N THR A 51 9.83 -0.71 -10.27
CA THR A 51 9.39 -0.96 -11.65
C THR A 51 10.33 -1.96 -12.31
#